data_AF-Q13RX3-F1
#
_entry.id   AF-Q13RX3-F1
#
_cell.length_a   1.000
_cell.length_b   1.000
_cell.length_c   1.000
_cell.angle_alpha   90.00
_cell.angle_beta   90.00
_cell.angle_gamma   90.00
#
_symmetry.space_group_name_H-M   'P 1'
#
loop_
_entity.id
_entity.type
_entity.pdbx_description
1 polymer ?
#
loop_
_entity_poly.entity_id
_entity_poly.type
_entity_poly.pdbx_seq_one_letter_code
_entity_poly.pdbx_strand_id
1 'polypeptide(L)'
;MAKTASKDTAATPAEGVDTTPLPENYEAAQAELEGLVARMESGNLSLEESLTAYRRGAALVAFCQQQLEKVEQQVRVLDGETLKPLPMNTAGTAATESGDDL
;
A
#
# COMPACT_ATOMS: atom_id res chain seq x y z
N MET A 1 -9.30 -17.44 -57.18
CA MET A 1 -8.43 -18.45 -56.54
C MET A 1 -7.50 -17.70 -55.59
N ALA A 2 -7.79 -17.76 -54.28
CA ALA A 2 -6.91 -18.30 -53.22
C ALA A 2 -5.59 -17.51 -53.06
N LYS A 3 -5.52 -16.56 -52.11
CA LYS A 3 -5.15 -16.69 -50.67
C LYS A 3 -3.62 -16.72 -50.47
N THR A 4 -3.13 -15.86 -49.57
CA THR A 4 -1.98 -16.01 -48.62
C THR A 4 -1.41 -14.63 -48.30
N ALA A 5 -1.02 -14.25 -47.08
CA ALA A 5 -1.19 -14.82 -45.75
C ALA A 5 -0.92 -13.70 -44.73
N SER A 6 -1.73 -13.65 -43.68
CA SER A 6 -1.49 -12.86 -42.46
C SER A 6 -0.15 -13.24 -41.85
N LYS A 7 0.63 -12.24 -41.43
CA LYS A 7 1.76 -12.45 -40.52
C LYS A 7 1.33 -12.03 -39.12
N ASP A 8 0.46 -12.83 -38.52
CA ASP A 8 0.31 -12.91 -37.07
C ASP A 8 1.62 -13.45 -36.53
N THR A 9 2.44 -12.56 -35.96
CA THR A 9 3.61 -12.95 -35.20
C THR A 9 3.12 -13.28 -33.80
N ALA A 10 2.70 -14.54 -33.62
CA ALA A 10 2.52 -15.13 -32.30
C ALA A 10 3.88 -15.14 -31.60
N ALA A 11 4.09 -14.17 -30.71
CA ALA A 11 5.11 -14.28 -29.68
C ALA A 11 4.45 -14.98 -28.49
N THR A 12 4.69 -16.27 -28.36
CA THR A 12 4.48 -17.01 -27.11
C THR A 12 5.65 -16.72 -26.19
N PRO A 13 5.42 -16.31 -24.95
CA PRO A 13 6.22 -16.78 -23.84
C PRO A 13 5.37 -17.68 -22.94
N ALA A 14 5.68 -18.97 -22.94
CA ALA A 14 5.25 -19.91 -21.92
C ALA A 14 6.02 -19.62 -20.61
N GLU A 15 5.41 -19.98 -19.47
CA GLU A 15 5.91 -19.98 -18.09
C GLU A 15 5.66 -18.71 -17.25
N GLY A 16 4.41 -18.56 -16.81
CA GLY A 16 3.95 -17.54 -15.87
C GLY A 16 4.33 -17.83 -14.41
N VAL A 17 5.55 -17.48 -14.03
CA VAL A 17 5.86 -17.05 -12.67
C VAL A 17 6.04 -15.54 -12.71
N ASP A 18 5.06 -14.79 -12.20
CA ASP A 18 5.10 -13.33 -12.08
C ASP A 18 6.24 -12.92 -11.14
N THR A 19 7.46 -12.84 -11.69
CA THR A 19 8.72 -12.50 -11.00
C THR A 19 9.06 -11.03 -11.11
N THR A 20 8.14 -10.21 -11.62
CA THR A 20 8.32 -8.76 -11.70
C THR A 20 8.46 -8.20 -10.28
N PRO A 21 9.58 -7.55 -9.96
CA PRO A 21 9.81 -7.03 -8.62
C PRO A 21 8.76 -5.99 -8.24
N LEU A 22 8.51 -5.85 -6.94
CA LEU A 22 7.63 -4.79 -6.44
C LEU A 22 8.31 -3.41 -6.61
N PRO A 23 7.52 -2.34 -6.74
CA PRO A 23 8.03 -0.98 -6.86
C PRO A 23 8.80 -0.52 -5.63
N GLU A 24 9.69 0.47 -5.80
CA GLU A 24 10.53 0.98 -4.71
C GLU A 24 9.77 1.84 -3.70
N ASN A 25 8.70 2.52 -4.13
CA ASN A 25 7.93 3.44 -3.30
C ASN A 25 6.45 3.52 -3.74
N TYR A 26 5.64 4.20 -2.92
CA TYR A 26 4.19 4.31 -3.14
C TYR A 26 3.85 4.96 -4.49
N GLU A 27 4.50 6.09 -4.82
CA GLU A 27 4.25 6.82 -6.08
C GLU A 27 4.55 5.97 -7.31
N ALA A 28 5.64 5.19 -7.29
CA ALA A 28 5.99 4.27 -8.36
C ALA A 28 4.94 3.16 -8.51
N ALA A 29 4.43 2.63 -7.39
CA ALA A 29 3.38 1.62 -7.40
C ALA A 29 2.06 2.16 -7.93
N GLN A 30 1.71 3.40 -7.55
CA GLN A 30 0.52 4.08 -8.04
C GLN A 30 0.61 4.32 -9.55
N ALA A 31 1.71 4.90 -10.04
CA ALA A 31 1.89 5.17 -11.46
C ALA A 31 1.85 3.88 -12.31
N GLU A 32 2.43 2.79 -11.80
CA GLU A 32 2.36 1.49 -12.48
C GLU A 32 0.93 0.95 -12.51
N LEU A 33 0.19 1.05 -11.40
CA LEU A 33 -1.19 0.60 -11.30
C LEU A 33 -2.10 1.38 -12.26
N GLU A 34 -1.95 2.70 -12.34
CA GLU A 34 -2.69 3.55 -13.28
C GLU A 34 -2.42 3.15 -14.73
N GLY A 35 -1.15 2.93 -15.10
CA GLY A 35 -0.79 2.45 -16.44
C GLY A 35 -1.27 1.04 -16.74
N LEU A 36 -1.40 0.18 -15.73
CA LEU A 36 -1.95 -1.16 -15.86
C LEU A 36 -3.47 -1.12 -16.05
N VAL A 37 -4.19 -0.30 -15.28
CA VAL A 37 -5.64 -0.09 -15.43
C VAL A 37 -5.96 0.48 -16.80
N ALA A 38 -5.23 1.50 -17.26
CA ALA A 38 -5.42 2.07 -18.59
C ALA A 38 -5.26 1.01 -19.71
N ARG A 39 -4.31 0.08 -19.55
CA ARG A 39 -4.16 -1.06 -20.47
C ARG A 39 -5.34 -2.02 -20.40
N MET A 40 -5.82 -2.35 -19.20
CA MET A 40 -7.01 -3.19 -19.00
C MET A 40 -8.26 -2.59 -19.64
N GLU A 41 -8.45 -1.28 -19.51
CA GLU A 41 -9.59 -0.55 -20.07
C GLU A 41 -9.52 -0.38 -21.58
N SER A 42 -8.34 -0.47 -22.19
CA SER A 42 -8.18 -0.43 -23.65
C SER A 42 -8.87 -1.59 -24.37
N GLY A 43 -9.17 -2.70 -23.65
CA GLY A 43 -9.86 -3.86 -24.19
C GLY A 43 -9.03 -4.70 -25.18
N ASN A 44 -7.75 -4.40 -25.35
CA ASN A 44 -6.88 -5.04 -26.34
C ASN A 44 -6.02 -6.20 -25.77
N LEU A 45 -6.36 -6.68 -24.57
CA LEU A 45 -5.64 -7.77 -23.89
C LEU A 45 -6.30 -9.11 -24.21
N SER A 46 -5.47 -10.13 -24.44
CA SER A 46 -5.92 -11.52 -24.41
C SER A 46 -6.34 -11.94 -23.00
N LEU A 47 -7.01 -13.09 -22.89
CA LEU A 47 -7.44 -13.64 -21.60
C LEU A 47 -6.26 -13.88 -20.64
N GLU A 48 -5.14 -14.38 -21.16
CA GLU A 48 -3.95 -14.69 -20.37
C GLU A 48 -3.24 -13.41 -19.90
N GLU A 49 -3.14 -12.41 -20.77
CA GLU A 49 -2.62 -11.09 -20.40
C GLU A 49 -3.53 -10.39 -19.38
N SER A 50 -4.86 -10.57 -19.49
CA SER A 50 -5.83 -10.03 -18.53
C SER A 50 -5.65 -10.63 -17.13
N LEU A 51 -5.43 -11.94 -17.05
CA LEU A 51 -5.13 -12.61 -15.78
C LEU A 51 -3.80 -12.15 -15.18
N THR A 52 -2.79 -11.97 -16.02
CA THR A 52 -1.47 -11.48 -15.62
C THR A 52 -1.55 -10.04 -15.12
N ALA A 53 -2.26 -9.16 -15.85
CA ALA A 53 -2.52 -7.79 -15.44
C ALA A 53 -3.25 -7.75 -14.09
N TYR A 54 -4.28 -8.59 -13.90
CA TYR A 54 -5.00 -8.68 -12.64
C TYR A 54 -4.10 -9.08 -11.47
N ARG A 55 -3.28 -10.13 -11.61
CA ARG A 55 -2.35 -10.57 -10.55
C ARG A 55 -1.35 -9.47 -10.19
N ARG A 56 -0.79 -8.79 -11.20
CA ARG A 56 0.11 -7.65 -10.98
C ARG A 56 -0.60 -6.50 -10.28
N GLY A 57 -1.81 -6.14 -10.72
CA GLY A 57 -2.63 -5.11 -10.09
C GLY A 57 -2.92 -5.42 -8.62
N ALA A 58 -3.27 -6.66 -8.30
CA ALA A 58 -3.49 -7.10 -6.91
C ALA A 58 -2.23 -6.96 -6.04
N ALA A 59 -1.05 -7.31 -6.58
CA ALA A 59 0.23 -7.14 -5.88
C ALA A 59 0.56 -5.65 -5.64
N LEU A 60 0.33 -4.79 -6.63
CA LEU A 60 0.53 -3.34 -6.49
C LEU A 60 -0.40 -2.72 -5.44
N VAL A 61 -1.68 -3.10 -5.45
CA VAL A 61 -2.66 -2.63 -4.45
C VAL A 61 -2.26 -3.07 -3.04
N ALA A 62 -1.85 -4.34 -2.86
CA ALA A 62 -1.38 -4.84 -1.58
C ALA A 62 -0.14 -4.07 -1.09
N PHE A 63 0.80 -3.77 -1.97
CA PHE A 63 1.97 -2.96 -1.64
C PHE A 63 1.58 -1.55 -1.20
N CYS A 64 0.70 -0.87 -1.93
CA CYS A 64 0.21 0.46 -1.57
C CYS A 64 -0.42 0.48 -0.18
N GLN A 65 -1.27 -0.50 0.13
CA GLN A 65 -1.90 -0.64 1.45
C GLN A 65 -0.86 -0.83 2.56
N GLN A 66 0.13 -1.71 2.35
CA GLN A 66 1.21 -1.92 3.33
C GLN A 66 2.03 -0.65 3.58
N GLN A 67 2.28 0.15 2.54
CA GLN A 67 3.01 1.42 2.70
C GLN A 67 2.20 2.42 3.52
N LEU A 68 0.89 2.53 3.30
CA LEU A 68 0.02 3.39 4.08
C LEU A 68 -0.07 2.93 5.55
N GLU A 69 -0.20 1.62 5.78
CA GLU A 69 -0.23 1.05 7.13
C GLU A 69 1.06 1.35 7.92
N LYS A 70 2.23 1.23 7.27
CA LYS A 70 3.51 1.60 7.88
C LYS A 70 3.55 3.07 8.29
N VAL A 71 3.05 3.97 7.43
CA VAL A 71 3.01 5.41 7.73
C VAL A 71 2.03 5.68 8.88
N GLU A 72 0.85 5.08 8.88
CA GLU A 72 -0.12 5.22 9.96
C GLU A 72 0.47 4.77 11.31
N GLN A 73 1.16 3.62 11.32
CA GLN A 73 1.81 3.12 12.52
C GLN A 73 2.92 4.05 13.01
N GLN A 74 3.69 4.65 12.11
CA GLN A 74 4.71 5.65 12.48
C GLN A 74 4.09 6.89 13.11
N VAL A 75 3.02 7.43 12.51
CA VAL A 75 2.29 8.59 13.05
C VAL A 75 1.76 8.27 14.46
N ARG A 76 1.15 7.10 14.65
CA ARG A 76 0.62 6.68 15.96
C ARG A 76 1.69 6.61 17.05
N VAL A 77 2.89 6.14 16.71
CA VAL A 77 4.02 6.09 17.65
C VAL A 77 4.47 7.50 18.02
N LEU A 78 4.59 8.40 17.03
CA LEU A 78 4.98 9.79 17.26
C LEU A 78 3.97 10.53 18.14
N ASP A 79 2.67 10.33 17.91
CA ASP A 79 1.61 10.91 18.75
C ASP A 79 1.68 10.35 20.18
N GLY A 80 1.90 9.04 20.34
CA GLY A 80 2.06 8.40 21.64
C GLY A 80 3.30 8.86 22.42
N GLU A 81 4.42 9.10 21.73
CA GLU A 81 5.63 9.67 22.35
C GLU A 81 5.44 11.14 22.73
N THR A 82 4.74 11.92 21.90
CA THR A 82 4.45 13.34 22.18
C THR A 82 3.52 13.49 23.39
N LEU A 83 2.60 12.55 23.60
CA LEU A 83 1.63 12.58 24.69
C LEU A 83 2.12 11.95 26.00
N LYS A 84 3.39 11.56 26.12
CA LYS A 84 3.92 10.97 27.37
C LYS A 84 3.71 11.94 28.53
N PRO A 85 2.83 11.64 29.51
CA PRO A 85 2.56 12.56 30.59
C PRO A 85 3.85 12.80 31.37
N LEU A 86 4.29 14.05 31.44
CA LEU A 86 5.33 14.42 32.39
C LEU A 86 4.86 13.98 33.77
N PRO A 87 5.70 13.29 34.57
CA PRO A 87 5.30 12.93 35.92
C PRO A 87 4.95 14.21 36.67
N MET A 88 3.65 14.46 36.86
CA MET A 88 3.19 15.48 37.77
C MET A 88 3.59 14.99 39.16
N ASN A 89 4.76 15.45 39.61
CA ASN A 89 5.21 15.29 40.98
C ASN A 89 4.20 16.00 41.90
N THR A 90 3.21 15.25 42.39
CA THR A 90 2.28 15.67 43.44
C THR A 90 2.94 15.66 44.83
N ALA A 91 4.26 15.89 44.91
CA ALA A 91 4.94 16.15 46.17
C ALA A 91 4.98 17.66 46.41
N GLY A 92 3.98 18.15 47.15
CA GLY A 92 4.09 19.45 47.81
C GLY A 92 2.83 20.29 47.79
N THR A 93 1.78 19.90 48.52
CA THR A 93 1.22 20.80 49.54
C THR A 93 0.49 19.95 50.58
N ALA A 94 1.19 19.66 51.67
CA ALA A 94 0.55 19.41 52.94
C ALA A 94 -0.12 20.73 53.36
N ALA A 95 -1.46 20.75 53.39
CA ALA A 95 -2.22 21.71 54.18
C ALA A 95 -2.99 20.89 55.21
N THR A 96 -2.36 20.80 56.38
CA THR A 96 -2.97 20.47 57.65
C THR A 96 -4.17 21.39 57.90
N GLU A 97 -5.38 20.86 57.92
CA GLU A 97 -6.49 21.47 58.67
C GLU A 97 -6.88 20.50 59.78
N SER A 98 -6.04 20.51 60.82
CA SER A 98 -6.48 20.21 62.18
C SER A 98 -7.27 21.41 62.67
N GLY A 99 -8.56 21.24 62.89
CA GLY A 99 -9.46 22.23 63.49
C GLY A 99 -10.54 21.53 64.29
N ASP A 100 -10.20 21.16 65.53
CA ASP A 100 -11.12 21.14 66.67
C ASP A 100 -12.04 22.38 66.62
N ASP A 101 -13.38 22.21 66.63
CA ASP A 101 -14.31 22.78 67.63
C ASP A 101 -15.78 22.44 67.28
N LEU A 102 -16.53 22.00 68.31
CA LEU A 102 -17.99 21.75 68.44
C LEU A 102 -18.59 20.38 68.07
#